data_AF-A0A9Q3YR31-F1
#
_entry.id   AF-A0A9Q3YR31-F1
#
_cell.length_a   1.000
_cell.length_b   1.000
_cell.length_c   1.000
_cell.angle_alpha   90.00
_cell.angle_beta   90.00
_cell.angle_gamma   90.00
#
_symmetry.space_group_name_H-M   'P 1'
#
loop_
_entity.id
_entity.type
_entity.pdbx_description
1 polymer ?
#
loop_
_entity_poly.entity_id
_entity_poly.type
_entity_poly.pdbx_seq_one_letter_code
_entity_poly.pdbx_strand_id
1 'polypeptide(L)'
;MTHLIEENKFDELKEALINSTEYKIHSYLLDVLNDKMVEIDGESFSADRYQEEFLEGLQIFEAIIKSNIDKVKLDSFLNILVELAFKMGGFIQLMSQTAMNKGVYLSDIEELYKVNPTIRQRLQDFIEFLKKYENQDKPIANLSATKAQISNSIGNLLEKYEIGEDMLQFAQSYERVEQTEMAMKIYQGIMNDFESESVKASSGLFPEISYVDDRPESEIKVFETAKKGFERLSGQNIAEPKRVHINENEKAKEMVLEMEKASDQTLQKNESRFLNKLKRLFKKN
;
A
#
# COMPACT_ATOMS: atom_id res chain seq x y z
N MET A 1 27.21 -9.57 10.27
CA MET A 1 26.22 -10.34 11.06
C MET A 1 25.61 -11.46 10.24
N THR A 2 25.08 -11.19 9.05
CA THR A 2 24.51 -12.21 8.14
C THR A 2 25.43 -13.40 7.87
N HIS A 3 26.74 -13.18 7.65
CA HIS A 3 27.69 -14.28 7.48
C HIS A 3 27.76 -15.24 8.69
N LEU A 4 27.65 -14.72 9.92
CA LEU A 4 27.64 -15.55 11.14
C LEU A 4 26.37 -16.39 11.22
N ILE A 5 25.25 -15.83 10.76
CA ILE A 5 23.96 -16.55 10.68
C ILE A 5 24.06 -17.68 9.66
N GLU A 6 24.56 -17.40 8.45
CA GLU A 6 24.71 -18.39 7.37
C GLU A 6 25.72 -19.49 7.73
N GLU A 7 26.77 -19.17 8.48
CA GLU A 7 27.74 -20.13 9.03
C GLU A 7 27.26 -20.85 10.31
N ASN A 8 26.06 -20.52 10.82
CA ASN A 8 25.47 -21.08 12.04
C ASN A 8 26.30 -20.81 13.33
N LYS A 9 27.05 -19.71 13.36
CA LYS A 9 27.88 -19.26 14.48
C LYS A 9 27.10 -18.36 15.44
N PHE A 10 26.06 -18.91 16.07
CA PHE A 10 25.15 -18.10 16.89
C PHE A 10 25.78 -17.52 18.16
N ASP A 11 26.79 -18.16 18.75
CA ASP A 11 27.47 -17.59 19.93
C ASP A 11 28.30 -16.36 19.54
N GLU A 12 29.06 -16.42 18.43
CA GLU A 12 29.79 -15.28 17.88
C GLU A 12 28.82 -14.17 17.44
N LEU A 13 27.65 -14.53 16.89
CA LEU A 13 26.60 -13.59 16.53
C LEU A 13 26.07 -12.85 17.78
N LYS A 14 25.84 -13.56 18.89
CA LYS A 14 25.40 -12.93 20.15
C LYS A 14 26.42 -11.92 20.65
N GLU A 15 27.72 -12.24 20.60
CA GLU A 15 28.80 -11.31 20.97
C GLU A 15 28.83 -10.07 20.06
N ALA A 16 28.64 -10.25 18.75
CA ALA A 16 28.54 -9.15 17.81
C ALA A 16 27.31 -8.26 18.08
N LEU A 17 26.16 -8.87 18.38
CA LEU A 17 24.91 -8.15 18.63
C LEU A 17 24.93 -7.35 19.94
N ILE A 18 25.62 -7.81 20.98
CA ILE A 18 25.80 -7.06 22.25
C ILE A 18 26.43 -5.69 22.00
N ASN A 19 27.38 -5.62 21.06
CA ASN A 19 28.10 -4.40 20.73
C ASN A 19 27.42 -3.59 19.62
N SER A 20 26.37 -4.13 19.00
CA SER A 20 25.63 -3.46 17.94
C SER A 20 24.62 -2.49 18.52
N THR A 21 24.87 -1.19 18.36
CA THR A 21 23.99 -0.11 18.83
C THR A 21 23.24 0.60 17.70
N GLU A 22 23.54 0.27 16.45
CA GLU A 22 23.00 1.00 15.30
C GLU A 22 21.51 0.73 15.11
N TYR A 23 21.04 -0.51 15.15
CA TYR A 23 19.64 -0.85 14.91
C TYR A 23 19.03 -1.55 16.13
N LYS A 24 17.81 -1.17 16.47
CA LYS A 24 17.05 -1.76 17.56
C LYS A 24 16.66 -3.20 17.25
N ILE A 25 16.43 -3.54 15.98
CA ILE A 25 16.17 -4.92 15.53
C ILE A 25 17.30 -5.88 15.92
N HIS A 26 18.54 -5.41 16.04
CA HIS A 26 19.67 -6.22 16.50
C HIS A 26 19.52 -6.61 17.97
N SER A 27 19.05 -5.69 18.82
CA SER A 27 18.78 -6.01 20.23
C SER A 27 17.65 -7.04 20.36
N TYR A 28 16.63 -6.96 19.52
CA TYR A 28 15.55 -7.93 19.51
C TYR A 28 15.97 -9.30 18.97
N LEU A 29 16.82 -9.35 17.95
CA LEU A 29 17.43 -10.60 17.52
C LEU A 29 18.23 -11.25 18.66
N LEU A 30 19.03 -10.46 19.39
CA LEU A 30 19.79 -10.96 20.54
C LEU A 30 18.88 -11.54 21.62
N ASP A 31 17.77 -10.87 21.93
CA ASP A 31 16.80 -11.35 22.90
C ASP A 31 16.12 -12.65 22.45
N VAL A 32 15.73 -12.77 21.17
CA VAL A 32 15.21 -14.01 20.57
C VAL A 32 16.25 -15.14 20.65
N LEU A 33 17.51 -14.88 20.32
CA LEU A 33 18.59 -15.87 20.40
C LEU A 33 18.87 -16.32 21.85
N ASN A 34 18.49 -15.52 22.84
CA ASN A 34 18.58 -15.82 24.27
C ASN A 34 17.27 -16.30 24.88
N ASP A 35 16.31 -16.72 24.06
CA ASP A 35 15.02 -17.27 24.49
C ASP A 35 14.21 -16.31 25.39
N LYS A 36 14.39 -15.00 25.19
CA LYS A 36 13.59 -13.99 25.85
C LYS A 36 12.37 -13.65 25.00
N MET A 37 11.23 -13.47 25.68
CA MET A 37 10.04 -12.93 25.06
C MET A 37 10.26 -11.46 24.72
N VAL A 38 9.98 -11.10 23.47
CA VAL A 38 10.02 -9.72 22.98
C VAL A 38 8.60 -9.24 22.78
N GLU A 39 8.25 -8.15 23.44
CA GLU A 39 6.99 -7.43 23.21
C GLU A 39 7.28 -6.16 22.42
N ILE A 40 6.51 -5.95 21.34
CA ILE A 40 6.64 -4.78 20.47
C ILE A 40 5.51 -3.81 20.79
N ASP A 41 5.84 -2.71 21.43
CA ASP A 41 4.94 -1.65 21.88
C ASP A 41 5.17 -0.31 21.14
N GLY A 42 4.52 0.76 21.60
CA GLY A 42 4.60 2.10 20.98
C GLY A 42 5.98 2.75 21.02
N GLU A 43 6.86 2.34 21.94
CA GLU A 43 8.19 2.93 22.15
C GLU A 43 9.32 2.01 21.69
N SER A 44 8.97 0.81 21.21
CA SER A 44 9.90 -0.25 20.85
C SER A 44 10.84 0.10 19.69
N PHE A 45 10.44 0.99 18.78
CA PHE A 45 11.28 1.45 17.67
C PHE A 45 11.08 2.95 17.47
N SER A 46 12.13 3.63 17.00
CA SER A 46 12.04 5.05 16.65
C SER A 46 11.33 5.23 15.31
N ALA A 47 10.32 6.10 15.27
CA ALA A 47 9.44 6.21 14.10
C ALA A 47 10.13 6.73 12.83
N ASP A 48 11.14 7.57 13.01
CA ASP A 48 12.02 8.07 11.95
C ASP A 48 12.91 6.97 11.34
N ARG A 49 13.02 5.80 11.99
CA ARG A 49 13.87 4.68 11.56
C ARG A 49 13.12 3.41 11.18
N TYR A 50 11.78 3.43 11.18
CA TYR A 50 11.00 2.22 10.92
C TYR A 50 11.37 1.52 9.61
N GLN A 51 11.66 2.28 8.55
CA GLN A 51 12.00 1.72 7.24
C GLN A 51 13.36 1.04 7.25
N GLU A 52 14.37 1.68 7.84
CA GLU A 52 15.73 1.16 7.94
C GLU A 52 15.78 -0.07 8.85
N GLU A 53 15.10 -0.02 10.00
CA GLU A 53 14.96 -1.16 10.91
C GLU A 53 14.30 -2.36 10.22
N PHE A 54 13.26 -2.12 9.41
CA PHE A 54 12.57 -3.18 8.68
C PHE A 54 13.45 -3.77 7.57
N LEU A 55 14.18 -2.92 6.83
CA LEU A 55 15.07 -3.36 5.76
C LEU A 55 16.25 -4.18 6.29
N GLU A 56 16.87 -3.75 7.40
CA GLU A 56 17.92 -4.52 8.08
C GLU A 56 17.35 -5.83 8.63
N GLY A 57 16.19 -5.77 9.28
CA GLY A 57 15.48 -6.94 9.78
C GLY A 57 15.16 -7.98 8.71
N LEU A 58 14.76 -7.54 7.51
CA LEU A 58 14.54 -8.44 6.37
C LEU A 58 15.84 -9.09 5.89
N GLN A 59 16.94 -8.36 5.80
CA GLN A 59 18.24 -8.94 5.41
C GLN A 59 18.69 -10.02 6.41
N ILE A 60 18.49 -9.74 7.70
CA ILE A 60 18.73 -10.72 8.78
C ILE A 60 17.83 -11.94 8.59
N PHE A 61 16.52 -11.75 8.39
CA PHE A 61 15.57 -12.84 8.20
C PHE A 61 15.94 -13.72 6.99
N GLU A 62 16.30 -13.10 5.86
CA GLU A 62 16.77 -13.80 4.65
C GLU A 62 18.01 -14.68 4.92
N ALA A 63 18.87 -14.31 5.87
CA ALA A 63 19.98 -15.14 6.34
C ALA A 63 19.50 -16.24 7.31
N ILE A 64 18.62 -15.90 8.27
CA ILE A 64 18.12 -16.82 9.29
C ILE A 64 17.39 -18.02 8.65
N ILE A 65 16.57 -17.79 7.62
CA ILE A 65 15.82 -18.88 6.96
C ILE A 65 16.72 -19.92 6.26
N LYS A 66 18.00 -19.60 6.03
CA LYS A 66 19.00 -20.52 5.46
C LYS A 66 19.85 -21.22 6.53
N SER A 67 19.70 -20.82 7.79
CA SER A 67 20.47 -21.34 8.93
C SER A 67 19.76 -22.51 9.60
N ASN A 68 20.42 -23.12 10.58
CA ASN A 68 19.89 -24.19 11.44
C ASN A 68 19.22 -23.64 12.72
N ILE A 69 18.78 -22.37 12.70
CA ILE A 69 18.06 -21.79 13.84
C ILE A 69 16.82 -22.63 14.16
N ASP A 70 16.47 -22.71 15.45
CA ASP A 70 15.23 -23.35 15.87
C ASP A 70 13.99 -22.60 15.34
N LYS A 71 12.94 -23.36 14.99
CA LYS A 71 11.70 -22.83 14.43
C LYS A 71 11.00 -21.84 15.35
N VAL A 72 11.01 -22.05 16.67
CA VAL A 72 10.38 -21.14 17.64
C VAL A 72 11.07 -19.78 17.61
N LYS A 73 12.41 -19.76 17.54
CA LYS A 73 13.19 -18.51 17.42
C LYS A 73 12.91 -17.80 16.10
N LEU A 74 12.83 -18.55 14.99
CA LEU A 74 12.45 -18.01 13.69
C LEU A 74 11.06 -17.36 13.75
N ASP A 75 10.08 -18.06 14.31
CA ASP A 75 8.70 -17.56 14.44
C ASP A 75 8.64 -16.31 15.33
N SER A 76 9.42 -16.25 16.43
CA SER A 76 9.54 -15.05 17.26
C SER A 76 10.11 -13.86 16.48
N PHE A 77 11.18 -14.06 15.71
CA PHE A 77 11.77 -12.98 14.91
C PHE A 77 10.84 -12.51 13.78
N LEU A 78 10.14 -13.45 13.13
CA LEU A 78 9.15 -13.16 12.10
C LEU A 78 8.03 -12.27 12.64
N ASN A 79 7.48 -12.59 13.83
CA ASN A 79 6.44 -11.77 14.46
C ASN A 79 6.91 -10.33 14.70
N ILE A 80 8.16 -10.15 15.13
CA ILE A 80 8.76 -8.82 15.33
C ILE A 80 8.80 -8.03 14.00
N LEU A 81 9.17 -8.68 12.90
CA LEU A 81 9.19 -8.03 11.58
C LEU A 81 7.80 -7.67 11.07
N VAL A 82 6.80 -8.51 11.32
CA VAL A 82 5.41 -8.22 10.96
C VAL A 82 4.87 -7.02 11.74
N GLU A 83 5.12 -6.96 13.05
CA GLU A 83 4.72 -5.83 13.89
C GLU A 83 5.45 -4.54 13.49
N LEU A 84 6.74 -4.62 13.19
CA LEU A 84 7.52 -3.49 12.69
C LEU A 84 6.99 -2.97 11.35
N ALA A 85 6.66 -3.86 10.41
CA ALA A 85 6.03 -3.50 9.15
C ALA A 85 4.68 -2.80 9.37
N PHE A 86 3.87 -3.31 10.30
CA PHE A 86 2.59 -2.70 10.64
C PHE A 86 2.75 -1.27 11.18
N LYS A 87 3.69 -1.05 12.12
CA LYS A 87 4.01 0.28 12.65
C LYS A 87 4.52 1.23 11.58
N MET A 88 5.39 0.75 10.71
CA MET A 88 5.91 1.49 9.56
C MET A 88 4.78 1.97 8.64
N GLY A 89 3.87 1.07 8.26
CA GLY A 89 2.71 1.41 7.41
C GLY A 89 1.79 2.45 8.05
N GLY A 90 1.46 2.26 9.33
CA GLY A 90 0.64 3.20 10.09
C GLY A 90 1.27 4.59 10.20
N PHE A 91 2.59 4.65 10.42
CA PHE A 91 3.32 5.91 10.47
C PHE A 91 3.35 6.62 9.11
N ILE A 92 3.68 5.90 8.03
CA ILE A 92 3.65 6.46 6.66
C ILE A 92 2.25 7.01 6.33
N GLN A 93 1.19 6.28 6.67
CA GLN A 93 -0.18 6.72 6.46
C GLN A 93 -0.50 7.99 7.25
N LEU A 94 -0.10 8.07 8.52
CA LEU A 94 -0.29 9.26 9.36
C LEU A 94 0.44 10.49 8.77
N MET A 95 1.69 10.30 8.33
CA MET A 95 2.47 11.37 7.69
C MET A 95 1.82 11.82 6.38
N SER A 96 1.31 10.89 5.58
CA SER A 96 0.61 11.20 4.34
C SER A 96 -0.69 11.96 4.57
N GLN A 97 -1.52 11.52 5.52
CA GLN A 97 -2.72 12.27 5.91
C GLN A 97 -2.38 13.68 6.41
N THR A 98 -1.28 13.82 7.17
CA THR A 98 -0.81 15.12 7.66
C THR A 98 -0.37 16.04 6.51
N ALA A 99 0.30 15.51 5.50
CA ALA A 99 0.67 16.24 4.29
C ALA A 99 -0.58 16.63 3.48
N MET A 100 -1.50 15.69 3.23
CA MET A 100 -2.72 15.93 2.47
C MET A 100 -3.64 16.96 3.14
N ASN A 101 -3.70 16.98 4.48
CA ASN A 101 -4.42 18.02 5.23
C ASN A 101 -3.87 19.44 4.99
N LYS A 102 -2.63 19.55 4.51
CA LYS A 102 -1.99 20.80 4.06
C LYS A 102 -2.09 21.02 2.55
N GLY A 103 -2.78 20.14 1.83
CA GLY A 103 -3.00 20.23 0.38
C GLY A 103 -1.83 19.78 -0.49
N VAL A 104 -0.91 18.96 0.04
CA VAL A 104 0.29 18.48 -0.66
C VAL A 104 0.48 16.97 -0.46
N TYR A 105 1.17 16.29 -1.38
CA TYR A 105 1.51 14.89 -1.18
C TYR A 105 2.71 14.72 -0.26
N LEU A 106 2.79 13.59 0.45
CA LEU A 106 3.93 13.29 1.32
C LEU A 106 5.26 13.27 0.55
N SER A 107 5.23 12.70 -0.65
CA SER A 107 6.35 12.59 -1.58
C SER A 107 6.88 13.94 -2.06
N ASP A 108 6.08 15.01 -1.95
CA ASP A 108 6.48 16.37 -2.34
C ASP A 108 7.25 17.10 -1.22
N ILE A 109 7.28 16.55 0.00
CA ILE A 109 7.92 17.16 1.17
C ILE A 109 9.06 16.27 1.69
N GLU A 110 10.24 16.38 1.06
CA GLU A 110 11.41 15.56 1.44
C GLU A 110 11.82 15.73 2.92
N GLU A 111 11.64 16.92 3.49
CA GLU A 111 11.99 17.25 4.87
C GLU A 111 11.06 16.62 5.92
N LEU A 112 9.87 16.14 5.51
CA LEU A 112 8.87 15.61 6.44
C LEU A 112 9.09 14.12 6.71
N TYR A 113 9.05 13.30 5.66
CA TYR A 113 9.34 11.87 5.74
C TYR A 113 9.44 11.27 4.32
N LYS A 114 10.64 10.84 3.93
CA LYS A 114 10.86 10.24 2.61
C LYS A 114 10.60 8.73 2.66
N VAL A 115 9.55 8.28 1.98
CA VAL A 115 9.29 6.84 1.81
C VAL A 115 10.36 6.26 0.88
N ASN A 116 11.06 5.23 1.35
CA ASN A 116 12.05 4.49 0.59
C ASN A 116 11.36 3.79 -0.59
N PRO A 117 11.81 4.02 -1.83
CA PRO A 117 11.12 3.50 -3.02
C PRO A 117 11.10 1.97 -3.11
N THR A 118 12.01 1.28 -2.42
CA THR A 118 12.08 -0.19 -2.43
C THR A 118 11.15 -0.85 -1.42
N ILE A 119 10.57 -0.09 -0.47
CA ILE A 119 9.88 -0.67 0.68
C ILE A 119 8.66 -1.52 0.26
N ARG A 120 7.94 -1.07 -0.76
CA ARG A 120 6.78 -1.77 -1.33
C ARG A 120 7.19 -3.14 -1.90
N GLN A 121 8.29 -3.19 -2.65
CA GLN A 121 8.80 -4.43 -3.22
C GLN A 121 9.31 -5.36 -2.10
N ARG A 122 10.02 -4.83 -1.11
CA ARG A 122 10.54 -5.64 0.00
C ARG A 122 9.43 -6.23 0.88
N LEU A 123 8.31 -5.52 1.06
CA LEU A 123 7.10 -6.08 1.65
C LEU A 123 6.49 -7.19 0.80
N GLN A 124 6.44 -7.01 -0.53
CA GLN A 124 5.97 -8.05 -1.44
C GLN A 124 6.84 -9.31 -1.38
N ASP A 125 8.17 -9.14 -1.38
CA ASP A 125 9.11 -10.25 -1.23
C ASP A 125 8.86 -10.99 0.08
N PHE A 126 8.68 -10.25 1.19
CA PHE A 126 8.39 -10.84 2.50
C PHE A 126 7.07 -11.63 2.50
N ILE A 127 6.01 -11.10 1.89
CA ILE A 127 4.73 -11.82 1.70
C ILE A 127 4.95 -13.12 0.93
N GLU A 128 5.71 -13.10 -0.18
CA GLU A 128 5.99 -14.31 -0.97
C GLU A 128 6.84 -15.34 -0.19
N PHE A 129 7.71 -14.88 0.71
CA PHE A 129 8.40 -15.77 1.63
C PHE A 129 7.43 -16.42 2.62
N LEU A 130 6.56 -15.65 3.26
CA LEU A 130 5.60 -16.17 4.24
C LEU A 130 4.63 -17.21 3.67
N LYS A 131 4.25 -17.09 2.40
CA LYS A 131 3.39 -18.10 1.72
C LYS A 131 3.99 -19.50 1.68
N LYS A 132 5.30 -19.65 1.90
CA LYS A 132 6.00 -20.94 1.94
C LYS A 132 5.91 -21.63 3.30
N TYR A 133 5.37 -20.96 4.32
CA TYR A 133 5.26 -21.45 5.68
C TYR A 133 3.80 -21.67 6.06
N GLU A 134 3.55 -22.66 6.91
CA GLU A 134 2.22 -22.95 7.42
C GLU A 134 1.75 -21.86 8.40
N ASN A 135 0.42 -21.66 8.47
CA ASN A 135 -0.26 -20.77 9.43
C ASN A 135 0.13 -19.29 9.34
N GLN A 136 0.57 -18.82 8.16
CA GLN A 136 0.97 -17.41 7.95
C GLN A 136 -0.13 -16.52 7.37
N ASP A 137 -1.38 -16.99 7.24
CA ASP A 137 -2.45 -16.22 6.59
C ASP A 137 -2.71 -14.87 7.28
N LYS A 138 -2.68 -14.82 8.61
CA LYS A 138 -2.84 -13.57 9.39
C LYS A 138 -1.68 -12.59 9.18
N PRO A 139 -0.40 -12.99 9.38
CA PRO A 139 0.75 -12.18 8.98
C PRO A 139 0.69 -11.66 7.54
N ILE A 140 0.35 -12.52 6.57
CA ILE A 140 0.22 -12.15 5.15
C ILE A 140 -0.88 -11.11 4.97
N ALA A 141 -2.02 -11.26 5.64
CA ALA A 141 -3.10 -10.29 5.61
C ALA A 141 -2.68 -8.93 6.16
N ASN A 142 -1.97 -8.89 7.29
CA ASN A 142 -1.46 -7.66 7.89
C ASN A 142 -0.44 -6.97 6.97
N LEU A 143 0.53 -7.72 6.43
CA LEU A 143 1.52 -7.18 5.49
C LEU A 143 0.88 -6.67 4.19
N SER A 144 -0.14 -7.37 3.68
CA SER A 144 -0.87 -6.91 2.49
C SER A 144 -1.61 -5.60 2.77
N ALA A 145 -2.21 -5.45 3.96
CA ALA A 145 -2.82 -4.21 4.40
C ALA A 145 -1.79 -3.07 4.50
N THR A 146 -0.64 -3.32 5.13
CA THR A 146 0.49 -2.39 5.23
C THR A 146 0.98 -1.95 3.86
N LYS A 147 1.15 -2.89 2.93
CA LYS A 147 1.60 -2.60 1.56
C LYS A 147 0.61 -1.67 0.86
N ALA A 148 -0.69 -1.98 0.93
CA ALA A 148 -1.75 -1.16 0.36
C ALA A 148 -1.84 0.24 1.01
N GLN A 149 -1.66 0.36 2.33
CA GLN A 149 -1.59 1.64 3.03
C GLN A 149 -0.46 2.51 2.51
N ILE A 150 0.73 1.93 2.34
CA ILE A 150 1.90 2.65 1.79
C ILE A 150 1.61 3.10 0.36
N SER A 151 1.13 2.21 -0.52
CA SER A 151 0.82 2.56 -1.92
C SER A 151 -0.19 3.69 -2.04
N ASN A 152 -1.24 3.70 -1.23
CA ASN A 152 -2.18 4.82 -1.16
C ASN A 152 -1.53 6.11 -0.65
N SER A 153 -0.60 6.00 0.30
CA SER A 153 0.08 7.15 0.93
C SER A 153 1.05 7.87 -0.02
N ILE A 154 1.58 7.15 -1.02
CA ILE A 154 2.45 7.67 -2.08
C ILE A 154 1.80 7.57 -3.46
N GLY A 155 0.47 7.60 -3.52
CA GLY A 155 -0.28 7.28 -4.75
C GLY A 155 0.01 8.19 -5.93
N ASN A 156 0.58 9.39 -5.72
CA ASN A 156 1.03 10.28 -6.80
C ASN A 156 2.33 9.81 -7.49
N LEU A 157 3.02 8.80 -6.94
CA LEU A 157 4.24 8.22 -7.51
C LEU A 157 4.01 6.88 -8.20
N LEU A 158 2.78 6.36 -8.16
CA LEU A 158 2.41 5.04 -8.67
C LEU A 158 1.34 5.19 -9.75
N GLU A 159 1.35 4.27 -10.70
CA GLU A 159 0.23 4.15 -11.62
C GLU A 159 -1.00 3.65 -10.86
N LYS A 160 -2.18 4.15 -11.23
CA LYS A 160 -3.43 3.82 -10.50
C LYS A 160 -3.66 2.32 -10.39
N TYR A 161 -3.39 1.55 -11.45
CA TYR A 161 -3.55 0.09 -11.44
C TYR A 161 -2.62 -0.61 -10.43
N GLU A 162 -1.43 -0.08 -10.14
CA GLU A 162 -0.51 -0.67 -9.16
C GLU A 162 -1.05 -0.57 -7.74
N ILE A 163 -1.68 0.56 -7.42
CA ILE A 163 -2.40 0.76 -6.15
C ILE A 163 -3.57 -0.23 -6.07
N GLY A 164 -4.28 -0.39 -7.20
CA GLY A 164 -5.38 -1.34 -7.34
C GLY A 164 -4.98 -2.79 -7.08
N GLU A 165 -3.85 -3.25 -7.62
CA GLU A 165 -3.32 -4.60 -7.41
C GLU A 165 -2.97 -4.86 -5.93
N ASP A 166 -2.40 -3.86 -5.24
CA ASP A 166 -2.10 -3.96 -3.82
C ASP A 166 -3.37 -4.02 -2.96
N MET A 167 -4.37 -3.21 -3.30
CA MET A 167 -5.69 -3.23 -2.66
C MET A 167 -6.43 -4.56 -2.89
N LEU A 168 -6.28 -5.15 -4.08
CA LEU A 168 -6.82 -6.49 -4.37
C LEU A 168 -6.14 -7.57 -3.53
N GLN A 169 -4.80 -7.56 -3.44
CA GLN A 169 -4.06 -8.48 -2.58
C GLN A 169 -4.49 -8.35 -1.11
N PHE A 170 -4.71 -7.11 -0.65
CA PHE A 170 -5.25 -6.83 0.68
C PHE A 170 -6.64 -7.45 0.89
N ALA A 171 -7.60 -7.18 0.00
CA ALA A 171 -8.96 -7.74 0.08
C ALA A 171 -8.94 -9.28 0.07
N GLN A 172 -8.20 -9.88 -0.86
CA GLN A 172 -8.07 -11.34 -0.98
C GLN A 172 -7.44 -11.97 0.25
N SER A 173 -6.45 -11.31 0.86
CA SER A 173 -5.80 -11.84 2.07
C SER A 173 -6.73 -11.75 3.28
N TYR A 174 -7.52 -10.68 3.40
CA TYR A 174 -8.54 -10.55 4.44
C TYR A 174 -9.66 -11.58 4.31
N GLU A 175 -10.05 -11.89 3.08
CA GLU A 175 -11.00 -12.96 2.81
C GLU A 175 -10.48 -14.32 3.30
N ARG A 176 -9.20 -14.65 3.06
CA ARG A 176 -8.60 -15.92 3.50
C ARG A 176 -8.58 -16.09 5.02
N VAL A 177 -8.49 -14.99 5.76
CA VAL A 177 -8.56 -14.98 7.23
C VAL A 177 -9.98 -14.74 7.76
N GLU A 178 -10.99 -15.01 6.93
CA GLU A 178 -12.41 -14.94 7.25
C GLU A 178 -12.92 -13.53 7.66
N GLN A 179 -12.17 -12.47 7.33
CA GLN A 179 -12.59 -11.07 7.51
C GLN A 179 -13.49 -10.61 6.35
N THR A 180 -14.51 -11.41 6.04
CA THR A 180 -15.34 -11.30 4.84
C THR A 180 -16.03 -9.94 4.68
N GLU A 181 -16.57 -9.37 5.77
CA GLU A 181 -17.23 -8.05 5.71
C GLU A 181 -16.24 -6.95 5.30
N MET A 182 -15.03 -7.01 5.83
CA MET A 182 -13.99 -6.03 5.54
C MET A 182 -13.47 -6.21 4.11
N ALA A 183 -13.25 -7.46 3.67
CA ALA A 183 -12.89 -7.77 2.28
C ALA A 183 -13.93 -7.23 1.28
N MET A 184 -15.24 -7.42 1.56
CA MET A 184 -16.31 -6.85 0.73
C MET A 184 -16.25 -5.32 0.65
N LYS A 185 -16.03 -4.63 1.78
CA LYS A 185 -15.89 -3.16 1.79
C LYS A 185 -14.69 -2.70 0.96
N ILE A 186 -13.57 -3.42 1.02
CA ILE A 186 -12.38 -3.11 0.23
C ILE A 186 -12.67 -3.34 -1.27
N TYR A 187 -13.24 -4.48 -1.66
CA TYR A 187 -13.63 -4.72 -3.05
C TYR A 187 -14.60 -3.65 -3.58
N GLN A 188 -15.58 -3.26 -2.78
CA GLN A 188 -16.51 -2.19 -3.15
C GLN A 188 -15.80 -0.83 -3.31
N GLY A 189 -14.84 -0.52 -2.43
CA GLY A 189 -13.99 0.67 -2.57
C GLY A 189 -13.21 0.66 -3.87
N ILE A 190 -12.57 -0.46 -4.22
CA ILE A 190 -11.85 -0.63 -5.48
C ILE A 190 -12.80 -0.43 -6.67
N MET A 191 -13.98 -1.03 -6.66
CA MET A 191 -14.96 -0.84 -7.74
C MET A 191 -15.33 0.63 -7.92
N ASN A 192 -15.55 1.38 -6.85
CA ASN A 192 -15.89 2.80 -6.93
C ASN A 192 -14.73 3.65 -7.48
N ASP A 193 -13.51 3.39 -7.03
CA ASP A 193 -12.32 4.16 -7.43
C ASP A 193 -11.92 3.87 -8.89
N PHE A 194 -12.10 2.62 -9.33
CA PHE A 194 -11.81 2.12 -10.68
C PHE A 194 -13.04 2.12 -11.60
N GLU A 195 -14.12 2.82 -11.23
CA GLU A 195 -15.21 3.11 -12.15
C GLU A 195 -14.73 4.09 -13.23
N SER A 196 -15.26 3.95 -14.45
CA SER A 196 -14.92 4.78 -15.61
C SER A 196 -15.20 6.26 -15.33
N GLU A 197 -14.27 7.12 -15.73
CA GLU A 197 -14.42 8.57 -15.54
C GLU A 197 -15.58 9.11 -16.38
N SER A 198 -15.78 8.55 -17.57
CA SER A 198 -16.96 8.79 -18.42
C SER A 198 -18.26 8.51 -17.66
N VAL A 199 -18.33 7.41 -16.90
CA VAL A 199 -19.51 7.08 -16.09
C VAL A 199 -19.70 8.08 -14.96
N LYS A 200 -18.62 8.43 -14.24
CA LYS A 200 -18.68 9.43 -13.15
C LYS A 200 -19.16 10.79 -13.70
N ALA A 201 -18.63 11.23 -14.83
CA ALA A 201 -18.99 12.48 -15.50
C ALA A 201 -20.40 12.45 -16.12
N SER A 202 -20.90 11.28 -16.51
CA SER A 202 -22.24 11.14 -17.11
C SER A 202 -23.39 11.43 -16.16
N SER A 203 -23.16 11.32 -14.85
CA SER A 203 -24.11 11.75 -13.82
C SER A 203 -24.26 13.28 -13.74
N GLY A 204 -23.45 14.03 -14.50
CA GLY A 204 -23.42 15.48 -14.53
C GLY A 204 -23.55 16.07 -15.93
N LEU A 205 -22.45 16.60 -16.46
CA LEU A 205 -22.44 17.50 -17.63
C LEU A 205 -22.55 16.79 -18.99
N PHE A 206 -22.31 15.48 -19.04
CA PHE A 206 -22.21 14.72 -20.30
C PHE A 206 -22.98 13.40 -20.22
N PRO A 207 -24.32 13.41 -20.14
CA PRO A 207 -25.10 12.16 -20.02
C PRO A 207 -24.87 11.17 -21.17
N GLU A 208 -24.48 11.67 -22.34
CA GLU A 208 -24.22 10.89 -23.54
C GLU A 208 -22.99 9.98 -23.41
N ILE A 209 -22.04 10.24 -22.51
CA ILE A 209 -20.82 9.42 -22.42
C ILE A 209 -20.95 8.23 -21.45
N SER A 210 -22.13 8.05 -20.84
CA SER A 210 -22.42 6.95 -19.90
C SER A 210 -22.19 5.54 -20.46
N TYR A 211 -22.21 5.40 -21.80
CA TYR A 211 -21.96 4.12 -22.48
C TYR A 211 -20.50 3.91 -22.87
N VAL A 212 -19.62 4.88 -22.61
CA VAL A 212 -18.20 4.79 -22.97
C VAL A 212 -17.42 4.25 -21.79
N ASP A 213 -16.54 3.29 -22.06
CA ASP A 213 -15.52 2.84 -21.11
C ASP A 213 -14.16 3.39 -21.54
N ASP A 214 -13.64 4.32 -20.74
CA ASP A 214 -12.38 5.03 -20.95
C ASP A 214 -11.23 4.48 -20.09
N ARG A 215 -11.49 3.42 -19.31
CA ARG A 215 -10.48 2.80 -18.47
C ARG A 215 -9.45 2.07 -19.32
N PRO A 216 -8.15 2.13 -19.00
CA PRO A 216 -7.19 1.22 -19.60
C PRO A 216 -7.45 -0.24 -19.18
N GLU A 217 -7.05 -1.20 -20.02
CA GLU A 217 -7.22 -2.64 -19.77
C GLU A 217 -6.68 -3.12 -18.41
N SER A 218 -5.61 -2.50 -17.90
CA SER A 218 -5.08 -2.80 -16.57
C SER A 218 -6.07 -2.42 -15.46
N GLU A 219 -6.72 -1.27 -15.57
CA GLU A 219 -7.74 -0.83 -14.61
C GLU A 219 -9.04 -1.64 -14.73
N ILE A 220 -9.44 -2.03 -15.95
CA ILE A 220 -10.57 -2.94 -16.17
C ILE A 220 -10.33 -4.27 -15.45
N LYS A 221 -9.13 -4.85 -15.55
CA LYS A 221 -8.79 -6.09 -14.84
C LYS A 221 -8.86 -5.95 -13.32
N VAL A 222 -8.43 -4.81 -12.78
CA VAL A 222 -8.53 -4.53 -11.35
C VAL A 222 -9.99 -4.48 -10.92
N PHE A 223 -10.79 -3.69 -11.63
CA PHE A 223 -12.23 -3.55 -11.38
C PHE A 223 -12.96 -4.90 -11.46
N GLU A 224 -12.73 -5.67 -12.51
CA GLU A 224 -13.37 -6.98 -12.74
C GLU A 224 -13.00 -8.01 -11.67
N THR A 225 -11.73 -8.02 -11.24
CA THR A 225 -11.29 -8.86 -10.13
C THR A 225 -12.00 -8.48 -8.84
N ALA A 226 -12.11 -7.18 -8.55
CA ALA A 226 -12.80 -6.67 -7.36
C ALA A 226 -14.28 -7.03 -7.37
N LYS A 227 -14.95 -6.80 -8.50
CA LYS A 227 -16.35 -7.16 -8.72
C LYS A 227 -16.60 -8.63 -8.48
N LYS A 228 -15.84 -9.53 -9.12
CA LYS A 228 -15.97 -10.99 -8.91
C LYS A 228 -15.78 -11.37 -7.45
N GLY A 229 -14.83 -10.73 -6.75
CA GLY A 229 -14.64 -10.90 -5.31
C GLY A 229 -15.87 -10.48 -4.51
N PHE A 230 -16.39 -9.27 -4.76
CA PHE A 230 -17.58 -8.74 -4.10
C PHE A 230 -18.83 -9.59 -4.35
N GLU A 231 -19.12 -9.94 -5.61
CA GLU A 231 -20.31 -10.70 -5.99
C GLU A 231 -20.31 -12.10 -5.36
N ARG A 232 -19.14 -12.75 -5.32
CA ARG A 232 -19.00 -14.07 -4.69
C ARG A 232 -19.24 -14.03 -3.18
N LEU A 233 -18.77 -12.99 -2.49
CA LEU A 233 -18.92 -12.86 -1.05
C LEU A 233 -20.31 -12.35 -0.63
N SER A 234 -20.89 -11.43 -1.40
CA SER A 234 -22.20 -10.83 -1.10
C SER A 234 -23.38 -11.63 -1.64
N GLY A 235 -23.14 -12.49 -2.65
CA GLY A 235 -24.20 -13.17 -3.41
C GLY A 235 -25.00 -12.23 -4.31
N GLN A 236 -24.63 -10.96 -4.42
CA GLN A 236 -25.28 -9.97 -5.26
C GLN A 236 -24.59 -9.93 -6.62
N ASN A 237 -25.35 -9.93 -7.71
CA ASN A 237 -24.81 -9.72 -9.05
C ASN A 237 -24.96 -8.25 -9.43
N ILE A 238 -23.84 -7.60 -9.76
CA ILE A 238 -23.80 -6.20 -10.17
C ILE A 238 -23.86 -6.19 -11.69
N ALA A 239 -25.06 -5.95 -12.22
CA ALA A 239 -25.25 -5.80 -13.66
C ALA A 239 -24.49 -4.55 -14.15
N GLU A 240 -23.53 -4.76 -15.05
CA GLU A 240 -22.88 -3.65 -15.73
C GLU A 240 -23.64 -3.28 -17.01
N PRO A 241 -23.80 -1.97 -17.28
CA PRO A 241 -24.26 -1.53 -18.58
C PRO A 241 -23.34 -2.07 -19.67
N LYS A 242 -23.88 -2.43 -20.83
CA LYS A 242 -23.04 -2.70 -22.00
C LYS A 242 -22.38 -1.40 -22.43
N ARG A 243 -21.07 -1.32 -22.24
CA ARG A 243 -20.26 -0.16 -22.63
C ARG A 243 -19.41 -0.49 -23.86
N VAL A 244 -19.05 0.54 -24.60
CA VAL A 244 -18.14 0.47 -25.75
C VAL A 244 -16.82 1.06 -25.32
N HIS A 245 -15.74 0.29 -25.47
CA HIS A 245 -14.43 0.77 -25.08
C HIS A 245 -13.93 1.82 -26.09
N ILE A 246 -13.18 2.84 -25.64
CA ILE A 246 -12.69 3.93 -26.50
C ILE A 246 -11.88 3.45 -27.72
N ASN A 247 -11.23 2.30 -27.61
CA ASN A 247 -10.44 1.71 -28.70
C ASN A 247 -11.29 0.96 -29.75
N GLU A 248 -12.58 0.74 -29.49
CA GLU A 248 -13.49 0.00 -30.37
C GLU A 248 -14.31 0.93 -31.28
N ASN A 249 -14.37 2.23 -30.96
CA ASN A 249 -15.21 3.19 -31.67
C ASN A 249 -14.62 4.61 -31.64
N GLU A 250 -14.29 5.15 -32.82
CA GLU A 250 -13.75 6.51 -32.95
C GLU A 250 -14.69 7.59 -32.39
N LYS A 251 -16.01 7.41 -32.49
CA LYS A 251 -16.98 8.36 -31.91
C LYS A 251 -16.96 8.35 -30.38
N ALA A 252 -16.73 7.18 -29.76
CA ALA A 252 -16.58 7.09 -28.31
C ALA A 252 -15.31 7.82 -27.86
N LYS A 253 -14.22 7.66 -28.61
CA LYS A 253 -12.96 8.37 -28.38
C LYS A 253 -13.10 9.89 -28.53
N GLU A 254 -13.80 10.36 -29.57
CA GLU A 254 -14.09 11.79 -29.75
C GLU A 254 -14.87 12.38 -28.57
N MET A 255 -15.89 11.65 -28.08
CA MET A 255 -16.70 12.09 -26.94
C MET A 255 -15.88 12.25 -25.65
N VAL A 256 -14.96 11.32 -25.37
CA VAL A 256 -14.07 11.41 -24.20
C VAL A 256 -13.13 12.61 -24.33
N LEU A 257 -12.55 12.82 -25.52
CA LEU A 257 -11.69 13.98 -25.78
C LEU A 257 -12.42 15.32 -25.62
N GLU A 258 -13.71 15.40 -26.00
CA GLU A 258 -14.54 16.58 -25.79
C GLU A 258 -14.82 16.82 -24.30
N MET A 259 -15.12 15.77 -23.53
CA MET A 259 -15.27 15.83 -22.08
C MET A 259 -13.99 16.34 -21.41
N GLU A 260 -12.84 15.76 -21.73
CA GLU A 260 -11.54 16.14 -21.15
C GLU A 260 -11.24 17.62 -21.40
N LYS A 261 -11.38 18.08 -22.65
CA LYS A 261 -11.18 19.50 -23.01
C LYS A 261 -12.11 20.44 -22.24
N ALA A 262 -13.38 20.07 -22.07
CA ALA A 262 -14.35 20.86 -21.34
C ALA A 262 -14.05 20.90 -19.83
N SER A 263 -13.54 19.80 -19.28
CA SER A 263 -13.10 19.70 -17.88
C SER A 263 -11.88 20.60 -17.62
N ASP A 264 -10.87 20.54 -18.49
CA ASP A 264 -9.64 21.34 -18.39
C ASP A 264 -9.92 22.85 -18.44
N GLN A 265 -10.80 23.28 -19.35
CA GLN A 265 -11.22 24.69 -19.44
C GLN A 265 -11.92 25.15 -18.15
N THR A 266 -12.65 24.26 -17.49
CA THR A 266 -13.35 24.55 -16.24
C THR A 266 -12.36 24.62 -15.06
N LEU A 267 -11.37 23.72 -15.01
CA LEU A 267 -10.28 23.71 -14.03
C LEU A 267 -9.44 25.00 -14.12
N GLN A 268 -8.98 25.39 -15.31
CA GLN A 268 -8.21 26.63 -15.51
C GLN A 268 -9.01 27.89 -15.12
N LYS A 269 -10.32 27.90 -15.37
CA LYS A 269 -11.21 29.01 -14.99
C LYS A 269 -11.41 29.08 -13.47
N ASN A 270 -11.38 27.94 -12.78
CA ASN A 270 -11.47 27.87 -11.32
C ASN A 270 -10.15 28.21 -10.63
N GLU A 271 -9.00 27.74 -11.14
CA GLU A 271 -7.67 28.12 -10.67
C GLU A 271 -7.43 29.63 -10.82
N SER A 272 -7.77 30.20 -11.97
CA SER A 272 -7.67 31.65 -12.19
C SER A 272 -8.59 32.44 -11.23
N ARG A 273 -9.78 31.94 -10.90
CA ARG A 273 -10.65 32.52 -9.87
C ARG A 273 -10.08 32.41 -8.45
N PHE A 274 -9.47 31.27 -8.11
CA PHE A 274 -8.84 31.03 -6.82
C PHE A 274 -7.61 31.93 -6.62
N LEU A 275 -6.71 31.99 -7.62
CA LEU A 275 -5.57 32.90 -7.63
C LEU A 275 -5.99 34.37 -7.57
N ASN A 276 -7.09 34.75 -8.23
CA ASN A 276 -7.63 36.10 -8.13
C ASN A 276 -8.25 36.40 -6.75
N LYS A 277 -8.84 35.41 -6.07
CA LYS A 277 -9.29 35.54 -4.67
C LYS A 277 -8.11 35.68 -3.71
N LEU A 278 -7.06 34.87 -3.86
CA LEU A 278 -5.80 34.99 -3.11
C LEU A 278 -5.14 36.37 -3.32
N LYS A 279 -5.00 36.82 -4.58
CA LYS A 279 -4.47 38.16 -4.89
C LYS A 279 -5.29 39.30 -4.27
N ARG A 280 -6.61 39.14 -4.11
CA ARG A 280 -7.47 40.13 -3.42
C ARG A 280 -7.28 40.13 -1.90
N LEU A 281 -6.98 38.98 -1.29
CA LEU A 281 -6.68 38.88 0.13
C LEU A 281 -5.31 39.51 0.47
N PHE A 282 -4.31 39.36 -0.40
CA PHE A 282 -2.98 39.94 -0.22
C PHE A 282 -2.80 41.37 -0.75
N LYS A 283 -3.83 41.97 -1.38
CA LYS A 283 -3.85 43.39 -1.80
C LYS A 283 -4.46 44.35 -0.77
N LYS A 284 -4.85 43.87 0.41
CA LYS A 284 -5.16 44.70 1.56
C LYS A 284 -4.04 44.59 2.59
N ASN A 285 -2.96 45.31 2.35
CA ASN A 285 -2.04 45.87 3.33
C ASN A 285 -1.55 47.20 2.78
#